data_AF-A0A7L0EWE9-F1
#
_entry.id   AF-A0A7L0EWE9-F1
#
_cell.length_a   1.000
_cell.length_b   1.000
_cell.length_c   1.000
_cell.angle_alpha   90.00
_cell.angle_beta   90.00
_cell.angle_gamma   90.00
#
_symmetry.space_group_name_H-M   'P 1'
#
loop_
_entity.id
_entity.type
_entity.pdbx_description
1 polymer ?
#
loop_
_entity_poly.entity_id
_entity_poly.type
_entity_poly.pdbx_seq_one_letter_code
_entity_poly.pdbx_strand_id
1 'polypeptide(L)'
;EMVQRTPEDFSPKMESSVEEMDTSDTQWGWFYLAECGKWHMFQTNSNSHCSVSSEDIERSFQTNPHGSVSFTTAKFNYMLDFSVMKQTNLTTLKQRPIKRAPFSISAFSFICENEAIPMPSHWENVNTEEPYQLIPLQKKTNEYNEVSSLFGKTMDSHRIKRIKRIQNLDLWEFFCRKKAQLKKKRGVLTINEQMLFHGTSNEFVEAICIHNFDWRINGMHAAVYGKGTYFARDAAYSSRFCKEDMKHGDTFQIHGVNMQPHLHRPDKVMFLARVLTGDYINGDSKYMRPPSKDGSFVNLYDSCVDNTWNPKIFVIFDANQIYPEYLIEFC
;
A
#
# COMPACT_ATOMS: atom_id res chain seq x y z
N GLU A 1 -62.09 0.79 -51.62
CA GLU A 1 -61.29 1.93 -51.11
C GLU A 1 -61.21 1.78 -49.58
N MET A 2 -60.39 0.89 -49.02
CA MET A 2 -58.94 0.98 -48.79
C MET A 2 -58.45 2.37 -48.35
N VAL A 3 -58.40 2.61 -47.03
CA VAL A 3 -57.20 3.08 -46.30
C VAL A 3 -57.29 2.56 -44.86
N GLN A 4 -56.52 1.50 -44.55
CA GLN A 4 -56.21 1.11 -43.17
C GLN A 4 -54.88 1.74 -42.78
N ARG A 5 -54.84 2.40 -41.61
CA ARG A 5 -53.61 2.90 -40.97
C ARG A 5 -52.86 1.73 -40.34
N THR A 6 -51.60 1.53 -40.71
CA THR A 6 -50.62 0.73 -39.97
C THR A 6 -49.66 1.68 -39.23
N PRO A 7 -49.27 1.40 -37.98
CA PRO A 7 -48.17 2.11 -37.32
C PRO A 7 -46.82 1.53 -37.78
N GLU A 8 -45.87 2.43 -38.04
CA GLU A 8 -44.48 2.13 -38.39
C GLU A 8 -43.76 1.43 -37.23
N ASP A 9 -43.20 0.25 -37.52
CA ASP A 9 -42.30 -0.48 -36.63
C ASP A 9 -40.85 -0.10 -36.99
N PHE A 10 -40.28 0.85 -36.25
CA PHE A 10 -38.86 1.20 -36.33
C PHE A 10 -38.07 0.17 -35.53
N SER A 11 -37.57 -0.86 -36.21
CA SER A 11 -36.53 -1.75 -35.69
C SER A 11 -35.15 -1.26 -36.13
N PRO A 12 -34.28 -0.73 -35.24
CA PRO A 12 -32.87 -0.60 -35.56
C PRO A 12 -32.20 -1.97 -35.43
N LYS A 13 -31.75 -2.52 -36.56
CA LYS A 13 -30.79 -3.64 -36.57
C LYS A 13 -29.52 -3.15 -35.87
N MET A 14 -29.30 -3.62 -34.65
CA MET A 14 -28.05 -3.45 -33.92
C MET A 14 -27.06 -4.47 -34.51
N GLU A 15 -26.30 -4.05 -35.51
CA GLU A 15 -25.11 -4.77 -35.97
C GLU A 15 -24.15 -4.85 -34.79
N SER A 16 -23.93 -6.07 -34.28
CA SER A 16 -22.90 -6.34 -33.28
C SER A 16 -21.54 -6.30 -33.97
N SER A 17 -21.00 -5.10 -34.20
CA SER A 17 -19.56 -4.94 -34.37
C SER A 17 -18.93 -5.20 -33.02
N VAL A 18 -18.53 -6.45 -32.79
CA VAL A 18 -17.51 -6.75 -31.79
C VAL A 18 -16.27 -6.02 -32.28
N GLU A 19 -16.05 -4.81 -31.77
CA GLU A 19 -14.75 -4.17 -31.89
C GLU A 19 -13.78 -5.14 -31.23
N GLU A 20 -13.02 -5.87 -32.06
CA GLU A 20 -11.83 -6.56 -31.60
C GLU A 20 -10.96 -5.49 -30.93
N MET A 21 -10.96 -5.49 -29.60
CA MET A 21 -10.06 -4.66 -28.82
C MET A 21 -8.66 -4.98 -29.30
N ASP A 22 -8.05 -4.02 -29.99
CA ASP A 22 -6.68 -4.09 -30.42
C ASP A 22 -5.80 -4.22 -29.16
N THR A 23 -5.35 -5.43 -28.87
CA THR A 23 -4.50 -5.71 -27.70
C THR A 23 -3.03 -5.45 -27.99
N SER A 24 -2.70 -4.84 -29.14
CA SER A 24 -1.35 -4.52 -29.59
C SER A 24 -0.55 -3.68 -28.59
N ASP A 25 -1.24 -2.93 -27.72
CA ASP A 25 -0.62 -2.00 -26.78
C ASP A 25 -0.39 -2.58 -25.37
N THR A 26 -0.80 -3.84 -25.12
CA THR A 26 -0.56 -4.46 -23.82
C THR A 26 0.92 -4.83 -23.68
N GLN A 27 1.68 -3.99 -23.00
CA GLN A 27 3.03 -4.33 -22.56
C GLN A 27 2.97 -5.42 -21.47
N TRP A 28 3.92 -6.36 -21.50
CA TRP A 28 3.96 -7.53 -20.63
C TRP A 28 5.23 -7.54 -19.79
N GLY A 29 5.07 -7.83 -18.50
CA GLY A 29 6.14 -7.85 -17.51
C GLY A 29 6.33 -9.25 -16.94
N TRP A 30 7.58 -9.57 -16.64
CA TRP A 30 7.99 -10.83 -16.04
C TRP A 30 8.44 -10.62 -14.60
N PHE A 31 7.90 -11.45 -13.71
CA PHE A 31 8.13 -11.35 -12.28
C PHE A 31 8.54 -12.69 -11.70
N TYR A 32 9.36 -12.67 -10.66
CA TYR A 32 9.66 -13.82 -9.82
C TYR A 32 9.17 -13.59 -8.39
N LEU A 33 8.71 -14.66 -7.74
CA LEU A 33 8.34 -14.61 -6.33
C LEU A 33 9.62 -14.69 -5.48
N ALA A 34 10.03 -13.59 -4.87
CA ALA A 34 11.22 -13.54 -4.03
C ALA A 34 10.99 -14.26 -2.68
N GLU A 35 12.07 -14.52 -1.94
CA GLU A 35 11.99 -15.13 -0.60
C GLU A 35 11.20 -14.27 0.40
N CYS A 36 11.08 -12.96 0.16
CA CYS A 36 10.18 -12.07 0.90
C CYS A 36 8.69 -12.29 0.58
N GLY A 37 8.34 -13.17 -0.37
CA GLY A 37 6.97 -13.46 -0.79
C GLY A 37 6.33 -12.35 -1.62
N LYS A 38 7.13 -11.42 -2.13
CA LYS A 38 6.69 -10.37 -3.06
C LYS A 38 7.12 -10.74 -4.47
N TRP A 39 6.31 -10.35 -5.45
CA TRP A 39 6.68 -10.43 -6.85
C TRP A 39 7.66 -9.30 -7.17
N HIS A 40 8.83 -9.66 -7.67
CA HIS A 40 9.84 -8.72 -8.14
C HIS A 40 9.97 -8.86 -9.64
N MET A 41 9.95 -7.74 -10.34
CA MET A 41 10.17 -7.73 -11.77
C MET A 41 11.63 -7.99 -12.10
N PHE A 42 11.88 -8.65 -13.23
CA PHE A 42 13.23 -8.76 -13.78
C PHE A 42 13.67 -7.40 -14.34
N GLN A 43 14.57 -6.71 -13.62
CA GLN A 43 15.12 -5.41 -14.01
C GLN A 43 16.64 -5.47 -14.14
N THR A 44 17.19 -4.71 -15.09
CA THR A 44 18.61 -4.44 -15.24
C THR A 44 18.99 -3.19 -14.45
N ASN A 45 18.97 -3.25 -13.12
CA ASN A 45 19.47 -2.13 -12.32
C ASN A 45 21.01 -2.09 -12.41
N SER A 46 21.60 -0.89 -12.46
CA SER A 46 23.05 -0.66 -12.51
C SER A 46 23.85 -1.23 -11.34
N ASN A 47 23.19 -1.64 -10.24
CA ASN A 47 23.79 -2.32 -9.09
C ASN A 47 23.47 -3.83 -9.01
N SER A 48 22.66 -4.38 -9.92
CA SER A 48 22.35 -5.81 -10.00
C SER A 48 22.92 -6.37 -11.30
N HIS A 49 23.96 -7.21 -11.19
CA HIS A 49 24.55 -7.92 -12.34
C HIS A 49 23.63 -9.02 -12.90
N CYS A 50 22.35 -8.74 -13.14
CA CYS A 50 21.42 -9.65 -13.81
C CYS A 50 21.64 -9.55 -15.34
N SER A 51 21.82 -10.68 -16.01
CA SER A 51 22.13 -10.73 -17.45
C SER A 51 20.92 -10.60 -18.37
N VAL A 52 19.70 -10.48 -17.82
CA VAL A 52 18.45 -10.38 -18.59
C VAL A 52 17.51 -9.36 -17.95
N SER A 53 16.75 -8.64 -18.78
CA SER A 53 15.63 -7.81 -18.37
C SER A 53 14.27 -8.51 -18.57
N SER A 54 13.19 -7.89 -18.10
CA SER A 54 11.82 -8.35 -18.36
C SER A 54 11.50 -8.39 -19.86
N GLU A 55 12.00 -7.42 -20.62
CA GLU A 55 11.83 -7.31 -22.08
C GLU A 55 12.54 -8.45 -22.82
N ASP A 56 13.73 -8.84 -22.36
CA ASP A 56 14.47 -9.98 -22.93
C ASP A 56 13.73 -11.29 -22.71
N ILE A 57 13.17 -11.47 -21.50
CA ILE A 57 12.38 -12.66 -21.16
C ILE A 57 11.09 -12.69 -21.98
N GLU A 58 10.39 -11.57 -22.14
CA GLU A 58 9.17 -11.49 -22.96
C GLU A 58 9.46 -11.83 -24.43
N ARG A 59 10.57 -11.32 -25.00
CA ARG A 59 10.98 -11.67 -26.36
C ARG A 59 11.26 -13.17 -26.52
N SER A 60 11.92 -13.78 -25.53
CA SER A 60 12.18 -15.22 -25.52
C SER A 60 10.89 -16.02 -25.40
N PHE A 61 9.95 -15.58 -24.57
CA PHE A 61 8.66 -16.24 -24.41
C PHE A 61 7.81 -16.17 -25.68
N GLN A 62 7.76 -15.00 -26.34
CA GLN A 62 7.05 -14.84 -27.62
C GLN A 62 7.61 -15.75 -28.72
N THR A 63 8.92 -16.04 -28.68
CA THR A 63 9.56 -16.95 -29.63
C THR A 63 9.22 -18.41 -29.33
N ASN A 64 9.19 -18.80 -28.06
CA ASN A 64 8.85 -20.16 -27.63
C ASN A 64 8.18 -20.15 -26.25
N PRO A 65 6.83 -20.14 -26.18
CA PRO A 65 6.08 -20.12 -24.93
C PRO A 65 6.26 -21.37 -24.06
N HIS A 66 6.75 -22.46 -24.65
CA HIS A 66 7.06 -23.71 -23.95
C HIS A 66 8.56 -23.89 -23.69
N GLY A 67 9.36 -22.89 -24.06
CA GLY A 67 10.80 -22.92 -23.97
C GLY A 67 11.33 -22.58 -22.57
N SER A 68 12.63 -22.38 -22.53
CA SER A 68 13.33 -21.91 -21.34
C SER A 68 14.36 -20.84 -21.71
N VAL A 69 14.69 -19.98 -20.75
CA VAL A 69 15.76 -19.00 -20.90
C VAL A 69 16.70 -19.09 -19.70
N SER A 70 18.01 -19.07 -19.96
CA SER A 70 19.04 -19.07 -18.91
C SER A 70 19.58 -17.67 -18.68
N PHE A 71 19.86 -17.34 -17.43
CA PHE A 71 20.44 -16.05 -17.07
C PHE A 71 21.34 -16.16 -15.84
N THR A 72 22.21 -15.18 -15.66
CA THR A 72 23.17 -15.14 -14.56
C THR A 72 22.98 -13.91 -13.70
N THR A 73 23.24 -14.05 -12.40
CA THR A 73 23.44 -12.92 -11.48
C THR A 73 24.91 -12.88 -11.02
N ALA A 74 25.29 -11.90 -10.21
CA ALA A 74 26.62 -11.83 -9.61
C ALA A 74 27.07 -13.11 -8.87
N LYS A 75 26.12 -13.94 -8.41
CA LYS A 75 26.41 -15.09 -7.54
C LYS A 75 25.95 -16.44 -8.10
N PHE A 76 24.97 -16.47 -8.98
CA PHE A 76 24.30 -17.72 -9.35
C PHE A 76 23.83 -17.72 -10.81
N ASN A 77 23.70 -18.92 -11.35
CA ASN A 77 23.09 -19.17 -12.64
C ASN A 77 21.67 -19.68 -12.45
N TYR A 78 20.76 -19.26 -13.33
CA TYR A 78 19.35 -19.58 -13.24
C TYR A 78 18.80 -19.99 -14.61
N MET A 79 17.71 -20.76 -14.56
CA MET A 79 16.89 -21.11 -15.72
C MET A 79 15.44 -20.77 -15.42
N LEU A 80 14.79 -20.08 -16.35
CA LEU A 80 13.35 -19.86 -16.38
C LEU A 80 12.75 -20.90 -17.32
N ASP A 81 11.78 -21.65 -16.83
CA ASP A 81 10.98 -22.58 -17.62
C ASP A 81 9.57 -22.01 -17.76
N PHE A 82 9.20 -21.69 -18.99
CA PHE A 82 7.92 -21.06 -19.31
C PHE A 82 6.76 -22.05 -19.27
N SER A 83 7.01 -23.34 -19.55
CA SER A 83 5.98 -24.37 -19.52
C SER A 83 5.47 -24.60 -18.09
N VAL A 84 6.37 -24.61 -17.10
CA VAL A 84 5.99 -24.79 -15.69
C VAL A 84 5.90 -23.49 -14.90
N MET A 85 6.21 -22.36 -15.52
CA MET A 85 6.24 -21.03 -14.89
C MET A 85 7.09 -21.01 -13.60
N LYS A 86 8.33 -21.50 -13.70
CA LYS A 86 9.29 -21.51 -12.58
C LYS A 86 10.68 -21.02 -12.99
N GLN A 87 11.34 -20.37 -12.03
CA GLN A 87 12.77 -20.13 -12.04
C GLN A 87 13.47 -21.18 -11.17
N THR A 88 14.56 -21.76 -11.66
CA THR A 88 15.42 -22.69 -10.93
C THR A 88 16.83 -22.12 -10.78
N ASN A 89 17.38 -22.09 -9.57
CA ASN A 89 18.80 -21.82 -9.35
C ASN A 89 19.60 -23.09 -9.69
N LEU A 90 20.49 -23.02 -10.68
CA LEU A 90 21.24 -24.19 -11.16
C LEU A 90 22.31 -24.67 -10.19
N THR A 91 22.73 -23.81 -9.25
CA THR A 91 23.72 -24.16 -8.21
C THR A 91 23.06 -24.81 -6.99
N THR A 92 21.92 -24.27 -6.53
CA THR A 92 21.26 -24.72 -5.28
C THR A 92 20.03 -25.59 -5.51
N LEU A 93 19.59 -25.72 -6.77
CA LEU A 93 18.35 -26.39 -7.21
C LEU A 93 17.06 -25.81 -6.60
N LYS A 94 17.13 -24.72 -5.83
CA LYS A 94 15.94 -24.04 -5.32
C LYS A 94 15.12 -23.48 -6.47
N GLN A 95 13.81 -23.68 -6.37
CA GLN A 95 12.83 -23.19 -7.35
C GLN A 95 11.97 -22.09 -6.75
N ARG A 96 11.57 -21.13 -7.59
CA ARG A 96 10.57 -20.11 -7.24
C ARG A 96 9.61 -19.89 -8.41
N PRO A 97 8.32 -19.60 -8.16
CA PRO A 97 7.35 -19.26 -9.19
C PRO A 97 7.76 -18.01 -9.99
N ILE A 98 7.42 -17.99 -11.26
CA ILE A 98 7.44 -16.80 -12.11
C ILE A 98 6.03 -16.52 -12.65
N LYS A 99 5.76 -15.27 -13.03
CA LYS A 99 4.51 -14.90 -13.69
C LYS A 99 4.74 -13.89 -14.80
N ARG A 100 3.91 -13.99 -15.83
CA ARG A 100 3.71 -13.00 -16.89
C ARG A 100 2.42 -12.26 -16.56
N ALA A 101 2.46 -10.93 -16.49
CA ALA A 101 1.29 -10.11 -16.21
C ALA A 101 1.33 -8.83 -17.06
N PRO A 102 0.17 -8.24 -17.41
CA PRO A 102 0.15 -6.93 -18.04
C PRO A 102 0.94 -5.95 -17.18
N PHE A 103 1.86 -5.24 -17.82
CA PHE A 103 2.78 -4.32 -17.19
C PHE A 103 3.07 -3.22 -18.19
N SER A 104 2.56 -2.01 -17.97
CA SER A 104 3.07 -0.87 -18.70
C SER A 104 4.34 -0.37 -18.01
N ILE A 105 5.42 -0.23 -18.79
CA ILE A 105 6.63 0.47 -18.38
C ILE A 105 6.25 1.90 -17.91
N SER A 106 5.18 2.51 -18.43
CA SER A 106 4.67 3.80 -17.91
C SER A 106 3.87 3.68 -16.61
N ALA A 107 3.18 2.55 -16.35
CA ALA A 107 2.32 2.38 -15.18
C ALA A 107 3.09 2.07 -13.88
N PHE A 108 4.31 1.56 -13.98
CA PHE A 108 5.14 1.25 -12.81
C PHE A 108 6.31 2.17 -12.58
N SER A 109 6.59 3.05 -13.53
CA SER A 109 7.74 3.90 -13.34
C SER A 109 7.36 5.01 -12.36
N PHE A 110 6.24 5.72 -12.55
CA PHE A 110 6.03 6.98 -11.84
C PHE A 110 4.56 7.33 -11.58
N ILE A 111 4.23 7.82 -10.38
CA ILE A 111 3.00 8.60 -10.20
C ILE A 111 3.16 9.90 -11.00
N CYS A 112 2.22 10.17 -11.93
CA CYS A 112 2.18 11.38 -12.74
C CYS A 112 3.49 11.71 -13.47
N GLU A 113 4.10 10.73 -14.15
CA GLU A 113 5.32 10.91 -14.98
C GLU A 113 6.58 11.37 -14.21
N ASN A 114 6.56 11.35 -12.87
CA ASN A 114 7.70 11.75 -12.05
C ASN A 114 8.63 10.57 -11.68
N GLU A 115 9.70 10.37 -12.46
CA GLU A 115 11.08 10.02 -12.02
C GLU A 115 11.31 9.36 -10.64
N ALA A 116 10.85 10.05 -9.61
CA ALA A 116 11.26 9.85 -8.23
C ALA A 116 10.25 9.09 -7.36
N ILE A 117 9.06 8.75 -7.86
CA ILE A 117 7.97 8.19 -7.04
C ILE A 117 7.50 6.82 -7.59
N PRO A 118 8.15 5.72 -7.19
CA PRO A 118 7.73 4.39 -7.62
C PRO A 118 6.43 3.97 -6.92
N MET A 119 5.50 3.43 -7.70
CA MET A 119 4.35 2.71 -7.15
C MET A 119 4.83 1.48 -6.39
N PRO A 120 4.25 1.12 -5.22
CA PRO A 120 4.69 -0.05 -4.49
C PRO A 120 4.49 -1.31 -5.32
N SER A 121 5.54 -2.15 -5.43
CA SER A 121 5.54 -3.35 -6.27
C SER A 121 4.51 -4.42 -5.87
N HIS A 122 3.90 -4.28 -4.70
CA HIS A 122 2.90 -5.19 -4.17
C HIS A 122 1.47 -4.72 -4.42
N TRP A 123 1.26 -3.52 -4.98
CA TRP A 123 -0.07 -3.05 -5.35
C TRP A 123 -0.60 -3.81 -6.58
N GLU A 124 -1.91 -4.06 -6.58
CA GLU A 124 -2.59 -4.87 -7.58
C GLU A 124 -3.86 -4.14 -8.05
N ASN A 125 -4.16 -4.19 -9.35
CA ASN A 125 -5.38 -3.65 -9.97
C ASN A 125 -5.72 -2.23 -9.50
N VAL A 126 -4.73 -1.33 -9.51
CA VAL A 126 -4.91 0.06 -9.07
C VAL A 126 -5.87 0.76 -10.02
N ASN A 127 -6.99 1.26 -9.48
CA ASN A 127 -7.95 2.08 -10.21
C ASN A 127 -7.67 3.55 -9.93
N THR A 128 -7.30 4.32 -10.94
CA THR A 128 -6.96 5.75 -10.83
C THR A 128 -8.18 6.65 -10.67
N GLU A 129 -9.38 6.14 -10.95
CA GLU A 129 -10.63 6.90 -10.84
C GLU A 129 -11.22 6.87 -9.42
N GLU A 130 -10.73 5.98 -8.56
CA GLU A 130 -11.19 5.85 -7.18
C GLU A 130 -10.24 6.58 -6.22
N PRO A 131 -10.75 7.30 -5.20
CA PRO A 131 -9.90 8.01 -4.24
C PRO A 131 -9.03 7.05 -3.41
N TYR A 132 -9.51 5.83 -3.17
CA TYR A 132 -8.75 4.75 -2.57
C TYR A 132 -9.41 3.39 -2.87
N GLN A 133 -8.64 2.31 -2.72
CA GLN A 133 -9.15 0.94 -2.76
C GLN A 133 -8.72 0.16 -1.51
N LEU A 134 -9.57 -0.75 -1.06
CA LEU A 134 -9.28 -1.69 0.03
C LEU A 134 -9.10 -3.09 -0.54
N ILE A 135 -7.87 -3.60 -0.52
CA ILE A 135 -7.53 -4.93 -1.04
C ILE A 135 -7.42 -5.93 0.12
N PRO A 136 -8.35 -6.88 0.28
CA PRO A 136 -8.28 -7.87 1.34
C PRO A 136 -7.06 -8.79 1.15
N LEU A 137 -6.24 -8.90 2.20
CA LEU A 137 -5.08 -9.79 2.18
C LEU A 137 -5.50 -11.22 2.54
N GLN A 138 -4.95 -12.20 1.81
CA GLN A 138 -5.15 -13.61 2.11
C GLN A 138 -4.24 -14.06 3.25
N LYS A 139 -4.76 -14.84 4.21
CA LYS A 139 -4.01 -15.30 5.41
C LYS A 139 -2.71 -16.05 5.12
N LYS A 140 -2.55 -16.60 3.92
CA LYS A 140 -1.37 -17.39 3.51
C LYS A 140 -0.25 -16.52 2.91
N THR A 141 -0.47 -15.23 2.68
CA THR A 141 0.55 -14.35 2.09
C THR A 141 1.55 -13.87 3.14
N ASN A 142 2.78 -13.64 2.72
CA ASN A 142 3.81 -13.07 3.61
C ASN A 142 3.43 -11.67 4.09
N GLU A 143 2.78 -10.86 3.25
CA GLU A 143 2.28 -9.54 3.63
C GLU A 143 1.29 -9.62 4.79
N TYR A 144 0.32 -10.54 4.75
CA TYR A 144 -0.58 -10.78 5.87
C TYR A 144 0.20 -11.21 7.12
N ASN A 145 1.15 -12.13 6.97
CA ASN A 145 1.94 -12.65 8.08
C ASN A 145 2.84 -11.59 8.72
N GLU A 146 3.41 -10.66 7.95
CA GLU A 146 4.19 -9.52 8.44
C GLU A 146 3.33 -8.60 9.30
N VAL A 147 2.17 -8.18 8.79
CA VAL A 147 1.23 -7.33 9.54
C VAL A 147 0.69 -8.04 10.78
N SER A 148 0.30 -9.30 10.64
CA SER A 148 -0.17 -10.16 11.73
C SER A 148 0.91 -10.35 12.81
N SER A 149 2.17 -10.52 12.40
CA SER A 149 3.31 -10.62 13.33
C SER A 149 3.52 -9.32 14.11
N LEU A 150 3.46 -8.16 13.45
CA LEU A 150 3.58 -6.86 14.11
C LEU A 150 2.49 -6.66 15.17
N PHE A 151 1.24 -7.01 14.83
CA PHE A 151 0.12 -6.99 15.78
C PHE A 151 0.35 -7.99 16.92
N GLY A 152 0.78 -9.20 16.56
CA GLY A 152 1.14 -10.35 17.39
C GLY A 152 2.17 -10.07 18.49
N LYS A 153 3.00 -9.02 18.32
CA LYS A 153 4.00 -8.63 19.32
C LYS A 153 3.38 -8.24 20.67
N THR A 154 2.15 -7.72 20.67
CA THR A 154 1.50 -7.22 21.90
C THR A 154 0.03 -7.61 22.03
N MET A 155 -0.57 -8.21 21.00
CA MET A 155 -1.93 -8.71 21.01
C MET A 155 -1.97 -10.11 20.40
N ASP A 156 -2.97 -10.92 20.75
CA ASP A 156 -3.15 -12.24 20.15
C ASP A 156 -3.56 -12.13 18.67
N SER A 157 -2.74 -12.64 17.75
CA SER A 157 -2.99 -12.62 16.31
C SER A 157 -4.24 -13.38 15.88
N HIS A 158 -4.73 -14.34 16.68
CA HIS A 158 -5.99 -15.05 16.38
C HIS A 158 -7.22 -14.14 16.46
N ARG A 159 -7.09 -12.98 17.10
CA ARG A 159 -8.12 -11.94 17.16
C ARG A 159 -8.31 -11.23 15.83
N ILE A 160 -7.35 -11.32 14.89
CA ILE A 160 -7.43 -10.69 13.58
C ILE A 160 -8.47 -11.43 12.72
N LYS A 161 -9.51 -10.70 12.32
CA LYS A 161 -10.52 -11.18 11.38
C LYS A 161 -10.08 -10.96 9.94
N ARG A 162 -9.66 -9.73 9.62
CA ARG A 162 -9.26 -9.33 8.26
C ARG A 162 -8.18 -8.26 8.30
N ILE A 163 -7.32 -8.28 7.30
CA ILE A 163 -6.35 -7.23 7.02
C ILE A 163 -6.63 -6.76 5.60
N LYS A 164 -6.80 -5.46 5.40
CA LYS A 164 -6.96 -4.85 4.08
C LYS A 164 -5.78 -3.92 3.85
N ARG A 165 -5.12 -4.04 2.69
CA ARG A 165 -4.20 -3.02 2.20
C ARG A 165 -5.01 -1.86 1.64
N ILE A 166 -4.62 -0.65 1.99
CA ILE A 166 -5.18 0.57 1.42
C ILE A 166 -4.28 0.94 0.23
N GLN A 167 -4.89 1.16 -0.93
CA GLN A 167 -4.22 1.71 -2.11
C GLN A 167 -4.82 3.08 -2.37
N ASN A 168 -4.06 4.14 -2.11
CA ASN A 168 -4.45 5.53 -2.36
C ASN A 168 -3.24 6.20 -3.00
N LEU A 169 -3.31 6.46 -4.31
CA LEU A 169 -2.21 6.97 -5.10
C LEU A 169 -1.79 8.37 -4.64
N ASP A 170 -2.75 9.26 -4.39
CA ASP A 170 -2.47 10.65 -3.99
C ASP A 170 -1.75 10.72 -2.65
N LEU A 171 -2.23 9.97 -1.65
CA LEU A 171 -1.59 9.92 -0.34
C LEU A 171 -0.21 9.28 -0.39
N TRP A 172 -0.02 8.25 -1.23
CA TRP A 172 1.30 7.67 -1.46
C TRP A 172 2.26 8.67 -2.10
N GLU A 173 1.77 9.46 -3.05
CA GLU A 173 2.55 10.50 -3.71
C GLU A 173 3.01 11.57 -2.71
N PHE A 174 2.10 12.09 -1.89
CA PHE A 174 2.44 13.05 -0.84
C PHE A 174 3.47 12.48 0.14
N PHE A 175 3.29 11.22 0.56
CA PHE A 175 4.22 10.52 1.43
C PHE A 175 5.63 10.42 0.83
N CYS A 176 5.74 9.96 -0.42
CA CYS A 176 7.02 9.82 -1.12
C CYS A 176 7.71 11.19 -1.33
N ARG A 177 6.96 12.22 -1.73
CA ARG A 177 7.48 13.59 -1.86
C ARG A 177 7.98 14.11 -0.53
N LYS A 178 7.24 13.89 0.57
CA LYS A 178 7.68 14.28 1.91
C LYS A 178 8.95 13.56 2.33
N LYS A 179 9.06 12.27 2.06
CA LYS A 179 10.27 11.48 2.32
C LYS A 179 11.49 12.04 1.58
N ALA A 180 11.34 12.35 0.29
CA ALA A 180 12.41 12.96 -0.50
C ALA A 180 12.78 14.37 0.02
N GLN A 181 11.78 15.18 0.39
CA GLN A 181 12.00 16.50 0.98
C GLN A 181 12.82 16.41 2.28
N LEU A 182 12.47 15.50 3.19
CA LEU A 182 13.17 15.30 4.46
C LEU A 182 14.62 14.85 4.24
N LYS A 183 14.86 13.91 3.32
CA LYS A 183 16.22 13.48 2.93
C LYS A 183 17.06 14.67 2.46
N LYS A 184 16.52 15.49 1.54
CA LYS A 184 17.21 16.67 0.99
C LYS A 184 17.49 17.71 2.08
N LYS A 185 16.51 18.02 2.93
CA LYS A 185 16.63 18.99 4.02
C LYS A 185 17.73 18.61 5.01
N ARG A 186 17.91 17.30 5.25
CA ARG A 186 18.89 16.76 6.20
C ARG A 186 20.25 16.44 5.59
N GLY A 187 20.34 16.37 4.25
CA GLY A 187 21.54 15.89 3.57
C GLY A 187 21.85 14.41 3.85
N VAL A 188 20.81 13.58 4.07
CA VAL A 188 20.95 12.15 4.39
C VAL A 188 20.30 11.28 3.31
N LEU A 189 20.83 10.07 3.15
CA LEU A 189 20.32 9.11 2.16
C LEU A 189 19.04 8.40 2.62
N THR A 190 18.84 8.28 3.93
CA THR A 190 17.75 7.54 4.57
C THR A 190 17.11 8.35 5.69
N ILE A 191 15.79 8.22 5.85
CA ILE A 191 15.01 8.81 6.93
C ILE A 191 14.39 7.68 7.73
N ASN A 192 14.34 7.82 9.06
CA ASN A 192 13.72 6.84 9.94
C ASN A 192 12.24 6.71 9.62
N GLU A 193 11.86 5.52 9.18
CA GLU A 193 10.51 5.15 8.79
C GLU A 193 10.08 3.95 9.63
N GLN A 194 8.87 3.99 10.18
CA GLN A 194 8.34 2.94 11.05
C GLN A 194 6.91 2.57 10.68
N MET A 195 6.56 1.30 10.85
CA MET A 195 5.18 0.85 10.85
C MET A 195 4.62 1.00 12.26
N LEU A 196 3.60 1.85 12.44
CA LEU A 196 3.04 2.18 13.75
C LEU A 196 1.51 2.07 13.74
N PHE A 197 0.93 1.70 14.87
CA PHE A 197 -0.51 1.48 15.03
C PHE A 197 -1.25 2.76 15.40
N HIS A 198 -2.44 2.95 14.83
CA HIS A 198 -3.36 4.02 15.20
C HIS A 198 -4.77 3.44 15.39
N GLY A 199 -5.28 3.48 16.61
CA GLY A 199 -6.65 3.06 16.90
C GLY A 199 -7.62 4.22 16.73
N THR A 200 -8.77 3.96 16.11
CA THR A 200 -9.79 4.97 15.87
C THR A 200 -11.19 4.36 15.91
N SER A 201 -12.23 5.19 16.00
CA SER A 201 -13.61 4.78 15.78
C SER A 201 -13.86 4.43 14.31
N ASN A 202 -14.81 3.53 14.06
CA ASN A 202 -15.23 3.17 12.69
C ASN A 202 -15.69 4.38 11.86
N GLU A 203 -16.29 5.40 12.49
CA GLU A 203 -16.78 6.62 11.83
C GLU A 203 -15.68 7.44 11.12
N PHE A 204 -14.42 7.29 11.51
CA PHE A 204 -13.30 8.04 10.90
C PHE A 204 -12.54 7.24 9.83
N VAL A 205 -12.85 5.95 9.63
CA VAL A 205 -12.07 5.09 8.73
C VAL A 205 -12.08 5.60 7.30
N GLU A 206 -13.26 5.91 6.76
CA GLU A 206 -13.37 6.40 5.38
C GLU A 206 -12.67 7.76 5.21
N ALA A 207 -12.88 8.68 6.16
CA ALA A 207 -12.22 9.98 6.14
C ALA A 207 -10.69 9.85 6.16
N ILE A 208 -10.12 8.93 6.95
CA ILE A 208 -8.68 8.67 6.99
C ILE A 208 -8.19 8.06 5.66
N CYS A 209 -8.94 7.13 5.07
CA CYS A 209 -8.57 6.52 3.80
C CYS A 209 -8.57 7.52 2.63
N ILE A 210 -9.47 8.50 2.63
CA ILE A 210 -9.58 9.52 1.57
C ILE A 210 -8.63 10.70 1.84
N HIS A 211 -8.63 11.24 3.06
CA HIS A 211 -8.02 12.53 3.38
C HIS A 211 -6.79 12.44 4.29
N ASN A 212 -6.34 11.22 4.64
CA ASN A 212 -5.27 10.98 5.61
C ASN A 212 -5.69 11.35 7.06
N PHE A 213 -4.76 11.23 8.01
CA PHE A 213 -5.02 11.53 9.41
C PHE A 213 -5.06 13.03 9.67
N ASP A 214 -6.17 13.52 10.25
CA ASP A 214 -6.31 14.89 10.73
C ASP A 214 -6.65 14.91 12.23
N TRP A 215 -5.68 15.28 13.07
CA TRP A 215 -5.86 15.37 14.51
C TRP A 215 -6.88 16.44 14.94
N ARG A 216 -7.21 17.39 14.05
CA ARG A 216 -8.23 18.43 14.30
C ARG A 216 -9.66 17.86 14.21
N ILE A 217 -9.81 16.77 13.47
CA ILE A 217 -11.11 16.11 13.20
C ILE A 217 -11.25 14.86 14.07
N ASN A 218 -10.19 14.06 14.22
CA ASN A 218 -10.24 12.74 14.84
C ASN A 218 -10.16 12.76 16.38
N GLY A 219 -10.35 13.93 17.00
CA GLY A 219 -10.36 14.14 18.44
C GLY A 219 -8.96 14.16 19.09
N MET A 220 -8.67 15.19 19.89
CA MET A 220 -7.47 15.24 20.73
C MET A 220 -7.68 14.39 21.99
N HIS A 221 -7.33 13.11 21.96
CA HIS A 221 -7.22 12.34 23.18
C HIS A 221 -5.90 12.67 23.88
N ALA A 222 -5.98 13.51 24.93
CA ALA A 222 -4.87 13.88 25.80
C ALA A 222 -3.56 14.19 25.04
N ALA A 223 -3.47 15.38 24.43
CA ALA A 223 -2.33 15.85 23.67
C ALA A 223 -1.07 16.12 24.55
N VAL A 224 -0.60 15.10 25.27
CA VAL A 224 0.47 15.18 26.28
C VAL A 224 1.83 15.47 25.65
N TYR A 225 2.09 14.95 24.45
CA TYR A 225 3.38 15.05 23.75
C TYR A 225 3.34 15.99 22.54
N GLY A 226 2.26 16.78 22.41
CA GLY A 226 2.05 17.74 21.34
C GLY A 226 0.68 17.59 20.67
N LYS A 227 0.26 18.63 19.94
CA LYS A 227 -0.98 18.67 19.16
C LYS A 227 -0.71 18.19 17.74
N GLY A 228 -0.71 16.86 17.58
CA GLY A 228 -0.50 16.16 16.33
C GLY A 228 -1.21 14.81 16.34
N THR A 229 -1.01 14.01 15.29
CA THR A 229 -1.55 12.65 15.19
C THR A 229 -0.67 11.67 15.97
N TYR A 230 -1.28 10.89 16.84
CA TYR A 230 -0.59 9.94 17.72
C TYR A 230 -0.54 8.55 17.09
N PHE A 231 0.63 7.93 17.16
CA PHE A 231 0.87 6.55 16.75
C PHE A 231 1.55 5.79 17.86
N ALA A 232 1.23 4.51 17.99
CA ALA A 232 1.85 3.64 18.98
C ALA A 232 2.68 2.55 18.31
N ARG A 233 3.80 2.20 18.93
CA ARG A 233 4.57 1.01 18.56
C ARG A 233 3.79 -0.28 18.82
N ASP A 234 3.02 -0.30 19.91
CA ASP A 234 2.35 -1.48 20.43
C ASP A 234 0.85 -1.46 20.07
N ALA A 235 0.37 -2.46 19.33
CA ALA A 235 -1.04 -2.60 18.95
C ALA A 235 -1.97 -2.59 20.17
N ALA A 236 -1.55 -3.21 21.28
CA ALA A 236 -2.30 -3.22 22.53
C ALA A 236 -2.61 -1.81 23.06
N TYR A 237 -1.71 -0.85 22.88
CA TYR A 237 -1.96 0.53 23.26
C TYR A 237 -3.03 1.16 22.36
N SER A 238 -2.87 1.04 21.03
CA SER A 238 -3.82 1.57 20.04
C SER A 238 -5.22 0.95 20.16
N SER A 239 -5.33 -0.31 20.55
CA SER A 239 -6.62 -1.00 20.75
C SER A 239 -7.56 -0.31 21.74
N ARG A 240 -7.01 0.48 22.68
CA ARG A 240 -7.78 1.22 23.69
C ARG A 240 -8.55 2.40 23.11
N PHE A 241 -8.13 2.86 21.94
CA PHE A 241 -8.75 3.97 21.19
C PHE A 241 -9.71 3.47 20.10
N CYS A 242 -9.80 2.16 19.90
CA CYS A 242 -10.74 1.56 18.95
C CYS A 242 -12.12 1.47 19.61
N LYS A 243 -13.04 2.38 19.25
CA LYS A 243 -14.39 2.42 19.80
C LYS A 243 -15.35 1.48 19.06
N GLU A 244 -16.24 0.89 19.85
CA GLU A 244 -17.28 -0.05 19.43
C GLU A 244 -18.57 0.74 19.15
N ASP A 245 -18.77 1.25 17.93
CA ASP A 245 -19.99 2.00 17.61
C ASP A 245 -21.10 1.12 17.03
N MET A 246 -22.26 1.15 17.70
CA MET A 246 -23.51 0.47 17.34
C MET A 246 -24.46 1.35 16.50
N LYS A 247 -24.05 2.57 16.10
CA LYS A 247 -25.00 3.62 15.66
C LYS A 247 -25.02 3.98 14.16
N HIS A 248 -24.12 3.45 13.33
CA HIS A 248 -23.98 3.93 11.94
C HIS A 248 -23.94 2.82 10.89
N GLY A 249 -24.77 1.77 11.07
CA GLY A 249 -24.87 0.66 10.12
C GLY A 249 -25.32 1.03 8.69
N ASP A 250 -25.80 2.26 8.45
CA ASP A 250 -26.44 2.64 7.18
C ASP A 250 -25.69 3.69 6.34
N THR A 251 -24.62 4.34 6.82
CA THR A 251 -24.04 5.51 6.12
C THR A 251 -22.89 5.19 5.14
N PHE A 252 -22.36 3.97 5.12
CA PHE A 252 -21.10 3.67 4.42
C PHE A 252 -21.22 2.72 3.21
N GLN A 253 -22.30 2.85 2.43
CA GLN A 253 -22.51 2.02 1.23
C GLN A 253 -21.87 2.56 -0.06
N ILE A 254 -21.14 3.68 -0.03
CA ILE A 254 -20.81 4.36 -1.30
C ILE A 254 -19.54 3.81 -1.98
N HIS A 255 -18.57 3.22 -1.26
CA HIS A 255 -17.32 2.71 -1.88
C HIS A 255 -16.85 1.33 -1.34
N GLY A 256 -17.79 0.40 -1.13
CA GLY A 256 -17.45 -1.01 -0.86
C GLY A 256 -17.18 -1.37 0.62
N VAL A 257 -17.50 -0.48 1.57
CA VAL A 257 -17.45 -0.77 3.00
C VAL A 257 -18.78 -1.36 3.46
N ASN A 258 -19.08 -2.59 3.03
CA ASN A 258 -20.27 -3.30 3.52
C ASN A 258 -19.98 -3.84 4.93
N MET A 259 -20.23 -3.03 5.97
CA MET A 259 -20.22 -3.44 7.37
C MET A 259 -21.61 -4.01 7.69
N GLN A 260 -21.83 -5.31 7.45
CA GLN A 260 -23.08 -5.93 7.85
C GLN A 260 -23.23 -5.87 9.39
N PRO A 261 -24.40 -5.49 9.93
CA PRO A 261 -24.68 -5.58 11.35
C PRO A 261 -24.78 -7.06 11.73
N HIS A 262 -23.66 -7.67 12.10
CA HIS A 262 -23.68 -9.00 12.70
C HIS A 262 -24.16 -8.88 14.16
N LEU A 263 -24.99 -9.83 14.60
CA LEU A 263 -25.60 -9.94 15.93
C LEU A 263 -24.57 -10.24 17.07
N HIS A 264 -23.29 -9.95 16.85
CA HIS A 264 -22.16 -10.22 17.74
C HIS A 264 -21.27 -8.98 17.87
N ARG A 265 -20.45 -8.92 18.94
CA ARG A 265 -19.64 -7.76 19.35
C ARG A 265 -19.07 -7.00 18.13
N PRO A 266 -19.21 -5.66 18.07
CA PRO A 266 -18.77 -4.90 16.92
C PRO A 266 -17.25 -5.00 16.79
N ASP A 267 -16.80 -5.19 15.55
CA ASP A 267 -15.38 -5.36 15.27
C ASP A 267 -14.61 -4.07 15.47
N LYS A 268 -13.49 -4.17 16.18
CA LYS A 268 -12.56 -3.07 16.36
C LYS A 268 -11.70 -2.95 15.12
N VAL A 269 -11.39 -1.70 14.79
CA VAL A 269 -10.55 -1.36 13.66
C VAL A 269 -9.37 -0.53 14.12
N MET A 270 -8.20 -0.83 13.60
CA MET A 270 -7.02 0.03 13.75
C MET A 270 -6.24 0.09 12.44
N PHE A 271 -5.55 1.20 12.23
CA PHE A 271 -4.61 1.34 11.15
C PHE A 271 -3.23 0.84 11.59
N LEU A 272 -2.51 0.20 10.67
CA LEU A 272 -1.06 0.10 10.71
C LEU A 272 -0.53 1.01 9.59
N ALA A 273 0.06 2.13 9.98
CA ALA A 273 0.49 3.19 9.08
C ALA A 273 2.01 3.19 8.93
N ARG A 274 2.48 3.61 7.75
CA ARG A 274 3.88 3.91 7.48
C ARG A 274 4.14 5.36 7.86
N VAL A 275 5.10 5.59 8.74
CA VAL A 275 5.34 6.90 9.37
C VAL A 275 6.80 7.31 9.25
N LEU A 276 7.04 8.49 8.67
CA LEU A 276 8.35 9.15 8.63
C LEU A 276 8.65 9.80 9.99
N THR A 277 9.12 9.00 10.94
CA THR A 277 9.48 9.46 12.29
C THR A 277 10.70 10.40 12.28
N GLY A 278 11.63 10.22 11.34
CA GLY A 278 12.84 11.04 11.23
C GLY A 278 13.62 11.13 12.54
N ASP A 279 14.20 12.31 12.80
CA ASP A 279 14.80 12.61 14.09
C ASP A 279 13.71 13.06 15.06
N TYR A 280 13.66 12.44 16.23
CA TYR A 280 12.64 12.71 17.24
C TYR A 280 13.21 13.19 18.56
N ILE A 281 12.37 13.85 19.35
CA ILE A 281 12.68 14.31 20.71
C ILE A 281 11.48 14.14 21.64
N ASN A 282 11.69 14.20 22.96
CA ASN A 282 10.59 14.18 23.93
C ASN A 282 9.56 15.28 23.60
N GLY A 283 8.29 14.88 23.60
CA GLY A 283 7.17 15.78 23.36
C GLY A 283 6.78 16.61 24.59
N ASP A 284 6.02 17.66 24.31
CA ASP A 284 5.44 18.58 25.30
C ASP A 284 4.06 18.99 24.79
N SER A 285 3.09 19.09 25.68
CA SER A 285 1.70 19.38 25.34
C SER A 285 1.49 20.73 24.65
N LYS A 286 2.43 21.67 24.81
CA LYS A 286 2.40 22.97 24.13
C LYS A 286 2.82 22.91 22.66
N TYR A 287 3.47 21.84 22.21
CA TYR A 287 4.00 21.75 20.86
C TYR A 287 2.89 21.65 19.82
N MET A 288 2.89 22.60 18.87
CA MET A 288 2.03 22.60 17.67
C MET A 288 2.78 22.10 16.42
N ARG A 289 4.09 21.92 16.55
CA ARG A 289 5.04 21.40 15.57
C ARG A 289 6.26 20.87 16.32
N PRO A 290 7.14 20.05 15.70
CA PRO A 290 8.37 19.62 16.35
C PRO A 290 9.23 20.82 16.78
N PRO A 291 9.89 20.75 17.95
CA PRO A 291 10.74 21.84 18.44
C PRO A 291 12.02 21.97 17.61
N SER A 292 12.74 23.08 17.81
CA SER A 292 14.04 23.32 17.19
C SER A 292 15.17 22.52 17.83
N LYS A 293 16.14 22.08 17.03
CA LYS A 293 17.37 21.41 17.49
C LYS A 293 18.43 22.38 18.00
N ASP A 294 18.45 23.60 17.47
CA ASP A 294 19.50 24.60 17.68
C ASP A 294 18.94 26.01 17.98
N GLY A 295 17.63 26.11 18.25
CA GLY A 295 16.93 27.38 18.47
C GLY A 295 16.54 28.11 17.19
N SER A 296 16.97 27.64 16.00
CA SER A 296 16.57 28.22 14.72
C SER A 296 15.15 27.81 14.31
N PHE A 297 14.55 28.56 13.38
CA PHE A 297 13.24 28.22 12.82
C PHE A 297 13.27 27.14 11.73
N VAL A 298 14.47 26.77 11.26
CA VAL A 298 14.66 25.91 10.09
C VAL A 298 15.04 24.48 10.48
N ASN A 299 15.88 24.33 11.51
CA ASN A 299 16.41 23.05 11.95
C ASN A 299 15.54 22.45 13.07
N LEU A 300 14.34 22.03 12.70
CA LEU A 300 13.40 21.37 13.62
C LEU A 300 13.73 19.89 13.76
N TYR A 301 13.19 19.21 14.77
CA TYR A 301 12.98 17.75 14.73
C TYR A 301 11.89 17.39 13.70
N ASP A 302 11.70 16.09 13.45
CA ASP A 302 10.70 15.57 12.50
C ASP A 302 9.46 15.03 13.22
N SER A 303 9.60 14.57 14.47
CA SER A 303 8.49 14.13 15.31
C SER A 303 8.78 14.28 16.81
N CYS A 304 7.76 14.08 17.63
CA CYS A 304 7.89 14.03 19.09
C CYS A 304 7.59 12.62 19.61
N VAL A 305 8.17 12.23 20.75
CA VAL A 305 7.98 10.92 21.38
C VAL A 305 7.72 11.04 22.88
N ASP A 306 7.21 9.98 23.49
CA ASP A 306 7.11 9.85 24.95
C ASP A 306 8.49 9.70 25.61
N ASN A 307 9.36 8.88 25.01
CA ASN A 307 10.69 8.57 25.54
C ASN A 307 11.70 8.40 24.38
N THR A 308 12.81 9.15 24.40
CA THR A 308 13.83 9.12 23.34
C THR A 308 14.72 7.87 23.35
N TRP A 309 14.81 7.16 24.48
CA TRP A 309 15.57 5.92 24.60
C TRP A 309 14.79 4.69 24.10
N ASN A 310 13.48 4.65 24.38
CA ASN A 310 12.60 3.55 23.98
C ASN A 310 11.20 4.09 23.67
N PRO A 311 11.02 4.72 22.50
CA PRO A 311 9.76 5.38 22.15
C PRO A 311 8.66 4.33 21.95
N LYS A 312 7.53 4.56 22.63
CA LYS A 312 6.31 3.78 22.46
C LYS A 312 5.21 4.57 21.76
N ILE A 313 5.28 5.90 21.85
CA ILE A 313 4.33 6.83 21.26
C ILE A 313 5.12 7.80 20.38
N PHE A 314 4.61 8.03 19.17
CA PHE A 314 5.09 9.03 18.24
C PHE A 314 3.97 10.02 17.95
N VAL A 315 4.30 11.31 17.93
CA VAL A 315 3.40 12.40 17.55
C VAL A 315 3.91 13.03 16.27
N ILE A 316 3.06 13.01 15.24
CA ILE A 316 3.35 13.51 13.91
C ILE A 316 2.49 14.74 13.62
N PHE A 317 3.12 15.81 13.16
CA PHE A 317 2.47 17.12 13.01
C PHE A 317 2.11 17.45 11.56
N ASP A 318 2.65 16.71 10.59
CA ASP A 318 2.38 16.87 9.16
C ASP A 318 1.81 15.56 8.60
N ALA A 319 0.59 15.60 8.06
CA ALA A 319 -0.10 14.43 7.53
C ALA A 319 0.69 13.74 6.40
N ASN A 320 1.48 14.50 5.63
CA ASN A 320 2.28 13.95 4.53
C ASN A 320 3.46 13.11 5.03
N GLN A 321 3.75 13.08 6.35
CA GLN A 321 4.69 12.12 6.93
C GLN A 321 4.07 10.74 7.15
N ILE A 322 2.79 10.56 6.84
CA ILE A 322 2.01 9.37 7.16
C ILE A 322 1.36 8.82 5.91
N TYR A 323 1.41 7.51 5.77
CA TYR A 323 0.61 6.76 4.81
C TYR A 323 -0.21 5.68 5.54
N PRO A 324 -1.55 5.71 5.51
CA PRO A 324 -2.38 4.66 6.09
C PRO A 324 -2.28 3.41 5.21
N GLU A 325 -1.40 2.46 5.53
CA GLU A 325 -1.08 1.35 4.63
C GLU A 325 -2.00 0.14 4.81
N TYR A 326 -2.37 -0.17 6.05
CA TYR A 326 -3.25 -1.31 6.34
C TYR A 326 -4.36 -0.92 7.32
N LEU A 327 -5.54 -1.48 7.07
CA LEU A 327 -6.66 -1.51 8.01
C LEU A 327 -6.80 -2.92 8.58
N ILE A 328 -6.73 -3.06 9.90
CA ILE A 328 -6.83 -4.32 10.63
C ILE A 328 -8.17 -4.36 11.36
N GLU A 329 -8.99 -5.36 11.04
CA GLU A 329 -10.26 -5.66 11.70
C GLU A 329 -10.04 -6.82 12.69
N PHE A 330 -10.38 -6.64 13.96
CA PHE A 330 -10.13 -7.61 15.03
C PHE A 330 -11.20 -7.57 16.13
N CYS A 331 -11.35 -8.66 16.89
CA CYS A 331 -12.29 -8.78 18.01
C CYS A 331 -11.60 -8.81 19.37
#